data_AF-R6AVW0-F1
#
_entry.id   AF-R6AVW0-F1
#
_cell.length_a   1.000
_cell.length_b   1.000
_cell.length_c   1.000
_cell.angle_alpha   90.00
_cell.angle_beta   90.00
_cell.angle_gamma   90.00
#
_symmetry.space_group_name_H-M   'P 1'
#
loop_
_entity.id
_entity.type
_entity.pdbx_description
1 polymer ?
#
loop_
_entity_poly.entity_id
_entity_poly.type
_entity_poly.pdbx_seq_one_letter_code
_entity_poly.pdbx_strand_id
1 'polypeptide(L)' 'MSFVNAEEPGVFVPTVRHSDNVRKGEIFGCIVDALSGEVRQECVSEVDGLLFTLREYPIVNKGSLIARILQEERR' A
#
# COMPACT_ATOMS: atom_id res chain seq x y z
N MET A 1 -13.61 -3.30 5.43
CA MET A 1 -12.25 -3.63 4.95
C MET A 1 -11.93 -2.71 3.80
N SER A 2 -10.77 -2.05 3.82
CA SER A 2 -10.30 -1.15 2.77
C SER A 2 -9.27 -1.87 1.89
N PHE A 3 -9.25 -1.56 0.60
CA PHE A 3 -8.35 -2.14 -0.39
C PHE A 3 -7.53 -1.02 -1.03
N VAL A 4 -6.22 -1.24 -1.16
CA VAL A 4 -5.34 -0.34 -1.90
C VAL A 4 -4.83 -1.09 -3.11
N ASN A 5 -5.06 -0.53 -4.29
CA ASN A 5 -4.67 -1.10 -5.57
C ASN A 5 -3.66 -0.17 -6.27
N ALA A 6 -2.80 -0.76 -7.08
CA ALA A 6 -1.92 -0.02 -7.96
C ALA A 6 -2.73 0.72 -9.04
N GLU A 7 -2.51 2.01 -9.21
CA GLU A 7 -3.04 2.83 -10.30
C GLU A 7 -2.10 2.82 -11.50
N GLU A 8 -0.81 2.62 -11.24
CA GLU A 8 0.27 2.57 -12.23
C GLU A 8 1.14 1.30 -12.05
N PRO A 9 1.76 0.78 -13.13
CA PRO A 9 2.69 -0.34 -13.04
C PRO A 9 4.05 0.10 -12.44
N GLY A 10 4.76 -0.84 -11.83
CA GLY A 10 6.11 -0.58 -11.30
C GLY A 10 6.56 -1.58 -10.25
N VAL A 11 7.45 -1.11 -9.38
CA VAL A 11 8.01 -1.85 -8.25
C VAL A 11 7.43 -1.27 -6.97
N PHE A 12 6.67 -2.05 -6.22
CA PHE A 12 6.18 -1.69 -4.90
C PHE A 12 7.28 -1.79 -3.86
N VAL A 13 7.49 -0.71 -3.11
CA VAL A 13 8.47 -0.58 -2.03
C VAL A 13 7.72 -0.20 -0.74
N PRO A 14 7.57 -1.13 0.22
CA PRO A 14 6.88 -0.85 1.48
C PRO A 14 7.75 -0.03 2.44
N THR A 15 7.13 0.88 3.19
CA THR A 15 7.77 1.62 4.29
C THR A 15 7.39 1.08 5.66
N VAL A 16 6.41 0.16 5.70
CA VAL A 16 5.91 -0.53 6.90
C VAL A 16 6.02 -2.05 6.74
N ARG A 17 5.75 -2.80 7.80
CA ARG A 17 5.70 -4.27 7.77
C ARG A 17 4.27 -4.79 7.70
N HIS A 18 4.13 -6.04 7.26
CA HIS A 18 2.88 -6.77 7.42
C HIS A 18 2.45 -6.73 8.90
N SER A 19 1.14 -6.55 9.15
CA SER A 19 0.53 -6.50 10.48
C SER A 19 0.87 -5.26 11.31
N ASP A 20 1.50 -4.25 10.72
CA ASP A 20 1.57 -2.93 11.34
C ASP A 20 0.20 -2.24 11.30
N ASN A 21 -0.04 -1.35 12.26
CA ASN A 21 -1.19 -0.45 12.22
C ASN A 21 -0.81 0.79 11.42
N VAL A 22 -1.74 1.26 10.60
CA VAL A 22 -1.63 2.47 9.78
C VAL A 22 -2.73 3.46 10.15
N ARG A 23 -2.44 4.75 10.00
CA ARG A 23 -3.41 5.82 10.18
C ARG A 23 -3.97 6.29 8.85
N LYS A 24 -5.16 6.87 8.86
CA LYS A 24 -5.72 7.56 7.71
C LYS A 24 -4.76 8.67 7.25
N GLY A 25 -4.43 8.66 5.96
CA GLY A 25 -3.47 9.57 5.35
C GLY A 25 -2.01 9.13 5.46
N GLU A 26 -1.72 8.00 6.10
CA GLU A 26 -0.35 7.48 6.22
C GLU A 26 0.10 6.80 4.93
N ILE A 27 1.29 7.17 4.45
CA ILE A 27 1.99 6.51 3.35
C ILE A 27 2.68 5.26 3.89
N PHE A 28 2.21 4.08 3.45
CA PHE A 28 2.76 2.80 3.88
C PHE A 28 3.65 2.13 2.80
N GLY A 29 3.82 2.79 1.67
CA GLY A 29 4.74 2.40 0.61
C GLY A 29 4.56 3.25 -0.64
N CYS A 30 5.37 2.97 -1.65
CA CYS A 30 5.28 3.63 -2.95
C CYS A 30 5.48 2.64 -4.09
N ILE A 31 4.93 2.96 -5.25
CA ILE A 31 5.25 2.28 -6.51
C ILE A 31 6.24 3.17 -7.25
N VAL A 32 7.38 2.61 -7.61
CA VAL A 32 8.46 3.31 -8.32
C VAL A 32 8.69 2.72 -9.70
N ASP A 33 9.16 3.56 -10.62
CA ASP A 33 9.71 3.13 -11.90
C ASP A 33 11.01 2.34 -11.67
N ALA A 34 11.09 1.13 -12.24
CA ALA A 34 12.25 0.25 -12.03
C ALA A 34 13.56 0.79 -12.63
N LEU A 35 13.48 1.66 -13.63
CA LEU A 35 14.64 2.19 -14.36
C LEU A 35 15.05 3.56 -13.83
N SER A 36 14.09 4.47 -13.62
CA SER A 36 14.37 5.85 -13.19
C SER A 36 14.36 6.03 -11.67
N GLY A 37 13.71 5.13 -10.93
CA GLY A 37 13.47 5.28 -9.48
C GLY A 37 12.43 6.35 -9.14
N GLU A 38 11.76 6.94 -10.14
CA GLU A 38 10.71 7.94 -9.93
C GLU A 38 9.50 7.34 -9.22
N VAL A 39 8.94 8.06 -8.24
CA VAL A 39 7.69 7.66 -7.58
C VAL A 39 6.53 7.86 -8.55
N ARG A 40 5.90 6.76 -8.95
CA ARG A 40 4.70 6.74 -9.80
C ARG A 40 3.42 6.86 -8.99
N GLN A 41 3.43 6.33 -7.76
CA GLN A 41 2.27 6.36 -6.87
C GLN A 41 2.71 6.26 -5.41
N GLU A 42 2.10 7.06 -4.54
CA GLU A 42 2.13 6.84 -3.09
C GLU A 42 0.98 5.93 -2.67
N CYS A 43 1.26 4.89 -1.89
CA CYS A 43 0.24 4.02 -1.34
C CYS A 43 -0.17 4.55 0.04
N VAL A 44 -1.35 5.15 0.10
CA VAL A 44 -1.89 5.82 1.28
C VAL A 44 -3.00 5.00 1.90
N SER A 45 -3.06 4.95 3.23
CA SER A 45 -4.21 4.36 3.92
C SER A 45 -5.38 5.34 3.99
N GLU A 46 -6.56 4.93 3.54
CA GLU A 46 -7.79 5.72 3.62
C GLU A 46 -8.51 5.60 4.99
N VAL A 47 -8.01 4.74 5.87
CA VAL A 47 -8.62 4.41 7.17
C VAL A 47 -7.56 4.22 8.25
N ASP A 48 -7.94 4.40 9.52
CA ASP A 48 -7.16 3.87 10.63
C ASP A 48 -7.37 2.36 10.73
N GLY A 49 -6.32 1.56 10.84
CA GLY A 49 -6.46 0.13 11.10
C GLY A 49 -5.25 -0.74 10.81
N LEU A 50 -5.49 -2.05 10.84
CA LEU A 50 -4.46 -3.07 10.68
C LEU A 50 -4.19 -3.37 9.21
N LEU A 51 -2.93 -3.30 8.80
CA LEU A 51 -2.46 -3.75 7.49
C LEU A 51 -2.46 -5.29 7.42
N PHE A 52 -3.65 -5.86 7.16
CA PHE A 52 -3.93 -7.29 7.27
C PHE A 52 -3.21 -8.14 6.24
N THR A 53 -3.03 -7.63 5.03
CA THR A 53 -2.17 -8.26 4.03
C THR A 53 -1.37 -7.17 3.33
N LEU A 54 -0.10 -7.45 3.08
CA LEU A 54 0.80 -6.59 2.32
C LEU A 54 1.43 -7.40 1.19
N ARG A 55 1.58 -6.80 0.02
CA ARG A 55 2.20 -7.46 -1.13
C ARG A 55 3.68 -7.76 -0.87
N GLU A 56 4.05 -9.04 -0.94
CA GLU A 56 5.46 -9.47 -0.80
C GLU A 56 6.24 -9.43 -2.13
N TYR A 57 5.63 -9.85 -3.25
CA TYR A 57 6.30 -9.78 -4.55
C TYR A 57 6.20 -8.37 -5.14
N PRO A 58 7.31 -7.65 -5.36
CA PRO A 58 7.26 -6.21 -5.53
C PRO A 58 6.76 -5.78 -6.92
N ILE A 59 6.73 -6.66 -7.92
CA ILE A 59 6.28 -6.27 -9.26
C ILE A 59 4.75 -6.14 -9.28
N VAL A 60 4.27 -4.99 -9.76
CA VAL A 60 2.84 -4.64 -9.83
C VAL A 60 2.46 -4.10 -11.21
N ASN A 61 1.28 -4.48 -11.67
CA ASN A 61 0.57 -3.88 -12.79
C ASN A 61 -0.59 -3.02 -12.27
N LYS A 62 -1.12 -2.12 -13.10
CA LYS A 62 -2.37 -1.42 -12.81
C LYS A 62 -3.47 -2.40 -12.37
N GLY A 63 -4.15 -2.07 -11.28
CA GLY A 63 -5.17 -2.89 -10.62
C GLY A 63 -4.62 -3.93 -9.61
N SER A 64 -3.31 -4.17 -9.56
CA SER A 64 -2.72 -5.13 -8.61
C SER A 64 -3.07 -4.77 -7.17
N LEU A 65 -3.49 -5.76 -6.39
CA LEU A 65 -3.72 -5.57 -4.95
C LEU A 65 -2.38 -5.34 -4.23
N ILE A 66 -2.29 -4.22 -3.52
CA ILE A 66 -1.12 -3.82 -2.72
C ILE A 66 -1.34 -4.19 -1.26
N ALA A 67 -2.47 -3.77 -0.69
CA ALA A 67 -2.78 -3.99 0.71
C ALA A 67 -4.28 -4.18 0.95
N ARG A 68 -4.59 -4.89 2.03
CA ARG A 68 -5.93 -4.90 2.65
C ARG A 68 -5.82 -4.38 4.05
N ILE A 69 -6.67 -3.42 4.40
CA ILE A 69 -6.64 -2.77 5.70
C ILE A 69 -7.94 -3.11 6.44
N LEU A 70 -7.80 -3.76 7.58
CA LEU A 70 -8.90 -4.00 8.50
C LEU A 70 -9.07 -2.73 9.33
N GLN A 71 -10.09 -1.95 8.98
CA GLN A 71 -10.44 -0.71 9.67
C GLN A 71 -10.76 -0.98 11.13
N GLU A 72 -10.22 -0.15 12.03
CA GLU A 72 -10.59 -0.15 13.44
C GLU A 72 -12.01 0.38 13.63
N GLU A 73 -12.82 -0.32 14.43
CA GLU A 73 -14.11 0.20 14.88
C GLU A 73 -13.89 1.25 15.98
N ARG A 74 -14.39 2.47 15.77
CA ARG A 74 -14.37 3.52 16.79
C ARG A 74 -15.38 3.12 17.88
N ARG A 75 -14.87 2.72 19.06
CA ARG A 75 -15.68 2.55 20.28
C ARG A 75 -16.07 3.90 20.89
#